data_AF-A8E6R6-F1
#
_entry.id   AF-A8E6R6-F1
#
_cell.length_a   1.000
_cell.length_b   1.000
_cell.length_c   1.000
_cell.angle_alpha   90.00
_cell.angle_beta   90.00
_cell.angle_gamma   90.00
#
_symmetry.space_group_name_H-M   'P 1'
#
loop_
_entity.id
_entity.type
_entity.pdbx_description
1 polymer ?
#
loop_
_entity_poly.entity_id
_entity_poly.type
_entity_poly.pdbx_seq_one_letter_code
_entity_poly.pdbx_strand_id
1 'polypeptide(L)'
;MRNLLSSFTRHRHIIHAGYTFSGNGSWILQDGTFSVADFSEAFQEHDVQRVIRAYADTITMNIHCADAGLWHTLPEKAFARQCRIRINPVDVLDTSSECINGFIDYLAPMVMPTSLRELLETSDVVGNIRFTHPTLYVFPGGQGDAALFGINGFNMLVDGGFNRKACFWDFARHLDRLDAVLMTRLNNSNVQGLGAVVSRKRDAHVYPPKKKKKKKKKKKKK
;
A
#
# COMPACT_ATOMS: atom_id res chain seq x y z
N MET A 1 11.26 -3.78 -13.80
CA MET A 1 12.32 -4.72 -13.36
C MET A 1 13.01 -5.43 -14.53
N ARG A 2 12.27 -6.16 -15.37
CA ARG A 2 12.80 -6.94 -16.51
C ARG A 2 13.84 -6.19 -17.36
N ASN A 3 13.52 -4.97 -17.80
CA ASN A 3 14.42 -4.13 -18.60
C ASN A 3 15.77 -3.82 -17.92
N LEU A 4 15.76 -3.62 -16.59
CA LEU A 4 17.01 -3.44 -15.83
C LEU A 4 17.81 -4.74 -15.84
N LEU A 5 17.14 -5.87 -15.63
CA LEU A 5 17.77 -7.19 -15.55
C LEU A 5 18.35 -7.66 -16.88
N SER A 6 17.72 -7.34 -18.00
CA SER A 6 18.17 -7.64 -19.36
C SER A 6 19.09 -6.57 -19.97
N SER A 7 19.42 -5.50 -19.24
CA SER A 7 20.36 -4.49 -19.71
C SER A 7 21.81 -5.00 -19.67
N PHE A 8 22.67 -4.47 -20.54
CA PHE A 8 24.12 -4.78 -20.52
C PHE A 8 24.89 -4.10 -19.37
N THR A 9 24.18 -3.35 -18.51
CA THR A 9 24.78 -2.64 -17.37
C THR A 9 25.26 -3.64 -16.33
N ARG A 10 26.56 -3.62 -16.04
CA ARG A 10 27.19 -4.52 -15.06
C ARG A 10 27.00 -4.10 -13.61
N HIS A 11 26.90 -2.80 -13.33
CA HIS A 11 26.69 -2.29 -11.97
C HIS A 11 25.27 -1.75 -11.82
N ARG A 12 24.47 -2.41 -10.98
CA ARG A 12 23.04 -2.14 -10.84
C ARG A 12 22.73 -1.74 -9.41
N HIS A 13 21.89 -0.73 -9.27
CA HIS A 13 21.35 -0.30 -7.99
C HIS A 13 19.84 -0.26 -8.06
N ILE A 14 19.19 -0.87 -7.08
CA ILE A 14 17.75 -0.81 -6.90
C ILE A 14 17.50 -0.21 -5.53
N ILE A 15 16.81 0.91 -5.48
CA ILE A 15 16.44 1.58 -4.23
C ILE A 15 14.91 1.60 -4.16
N HIS A 16 14.36 0.88 -3.20
CA HIS A 16 12.94 0.92 -2.87
C HIS A 16 12.74 1.66 -1.55
N ALA A 17 12.29 2.91 -1.66
CA ALA A 17 11.93 3.79 -0.54
C ALA A 17 10.41 3.86 -0.28
N GLY A 18 9.64 2.95 -0.88
CA GLY A 18 8.19 2.87 -0.73
C GLY A 18 7.75 2.02 0.47
N TYR A 19 6.44 1.78 0.56
CA TYR A 19 5.87 0.90 1.58
C TYR A 19 6.21 -0.57 1.32
N THR A 20 6.39 -1.33 2.40
CA THR A 20 6.71 -2.76 2.35
C THR A 20 5.83 -3.52 3.33
N PHE A 21 5.36 -4.70 2.94
CA PHE A 21 4.66 -5.60 3.86
C PHE A 21 5.66 -6.23 4.84
N SER A 22 5.50 -6.00 6.14
CA SER A 22 6.41 -6.50 7.17
C SER A 22 6.53 -8.03 7.19
N GLY A 23 5.46 -8.75 6.81
CA GLY A 23 5.43 -10.21 6.80
C GLY A 23 6.36 -10.82 5.75
N ASN A 24 6.01 -10.69 4.47
CA ASN A 24 6.77 -11.32 3.37
C ASN A 24 7.82 -10.39 2.74
N GLY A 25 7.84 -9.11 3.08
CA GLY A 25 8.76 -8.13 2.53
C GLY A 25 8.33 -7.60 1.16
N SER A 26 7.17 -7.98 0.63
CA SER A 26 6.73 -7.52 -0.69
C SER A 26 6.69 -5.98 -0.75
N TRP A 27 7.32 -5.44 -1.79
CA TRP A 27 7.25 -4.02 -2.12
C TRP A 27 5.86 -3.66 -2.63
N ILE A 28 5.42 -2.46 -2.29
CA ILE A 28 4.13 -1.92 -2.71
C ILE A 28 4.40 -0.91 -3.81
N LEU A 29 4.10 -1.30 -5.04
CA LEU A 29 4.25 -0.48 -6.23
C LEU A 29 2.89 0.10 -6.64
N GLN A 30 2.89 0.97 -7.65
CA GLN A 30 1.68 1.65 -8.13
C GLN A 30 0.64 0.67 -8.72
N ASP A 31 1.11 -0.40 -9.34
CA ASP A 31 0.33 -1.41 -10.07
C ASP A 31 0.12 -2.72 -9.29
N GLY A 32 0.74 -2.86 -8.11
CA GLY A 32 0.57 -4.04 -7.28
C GLY A 32 1.73 -4.32 -6.33
N THR A 33 1.81 -5.57 -5.90
CA THR A 33 2.94 -6.05 -5.09
C THR A 33 4.08 -6.55 -5.95
N PHE A 34 5.30 -6.33 -5.49
CA PHE A 34 6.48 -6.97 -6.04
C PHE A 34 7.25 -7.70 -4.94
N SER A 35 7.21 -9.02 -4.99
CA SER A 35 7.78 -9.92 -3.99
C SER A 35 9.17 -10.44 -4.40
N VAL A 36 9.83 -11.12 -3.48
CA VAL A 36 11.08 -11.88 -3.75
C VAL A 36 10.84 -13.00 -4.75
N ALA A 37 9.63 -13.58 -4.79
CA ALA A 37 9.26 -14.58 -5.78
C ALA A 37 9.16 -13.96 -7.18
N ASP A 38 8.49 -12.81 -7.32
CA ASP A 38 8.40 -12.08 -8.59
C ASP A 38 9.78 -11.66 -9.09
N PHE A 39 10.66 -11.24 -8.17
CA PHE A 39 12.06 -10.96 -8.48
C PHE A 39 12.80 -12.20 -8.98
N SER A 40 12.63 -13.35 -8.29
CA SER A 40 13.26 -14.61 -8.68
C SER A 40 12.75 -15.13 -10.03
N GLU A 41 11.47 -14.94 -10.32
CA GLU A 41 10.84 -15.28 -11.61
C GLU A 41 11.39 -14.40 -12.73
N ALA A 42 11.55 -13.10 -12.49
CA ALA A 42 12.14 -12.19 -13.47
C ALA A 42 13.57 -12.59 -13.87
N PHE A 43 14.30 -13.29 -12.99
CA PHE A 43 15.60 -13.87 -13.32
C PHE A 43 15.51 -15.10 -14.23
N GLN A 44 14.39 -15.83 -14.27
CA GLN A 44 14.22 -17.00 -15.11
C GLN A 44 13.92 -16.67 -16.58
N GLU A 45 13.62 -15.41 -16.89
CA GLU A 45 13.32 -14.99 -18.25
C GLU A 45 14.50 -15.18 -19.20
N HIS A 46 14.18 -15.62 -20.42
CA HIS A 46 15.17 -15.98 -21.43
C HIS A 46 16.18 -14.85 -21.71
N ASP A 47 15.70 -13.61 -21.87
CA ASP A 47 16.57 -12.48 -22.17
C ASP A 47 17.48 -12.09 -20.99
N VAL A 48 16.96 -12.21 -19.76
CA VAL A 48 17.74 -11.97 -18.54
C VAL A 48 18.81 -13.05 -18.37
N GLN A 49 18.43 -14.32 -18.52
CA GLN A 49 19.34 -15.46 -18.49
C GLN A 49 20.45 -15.35 -19.54
N ARG A 50 20.12 -14.90 -20.75
CA ARG A 50 21.11 -14.67 -21.82
C ARG A 50 22.17 -13.66 -21.40
N VAL A 51 21.76 -12.54 -20.81
CA VAL A 51 22.68 -11.48 -20.36
C VAL A 51 23.52 -11.93 -19.17
N ILE A 52 22.90 -12.57 -18.17
CA ILE A 52 23.62 -13.07 -17.00
C ILE A 52 24.69 -14.09 -17.42
N ARG A 53 24.39 -14.99 -18.35
CA ARG A 53 25.37 -15.94 -18.89
C ARG A 53 26.49 -15.27 -19.70
N ALA A 54 26.16 -14.26 -20.50
CA ALA A 54 27.15 -13.53 -21.30
C ALA A 54 28.14 -12.70 -20.45
N TYR A 55 27.72 -12.28 -19.25
CA TYR A 55 28.51 -11.43 -18.35
C TYR A 55 28.66 -12.06 -16.96
N ALA A 56 28.71 -13.39 -16.89
CA ALA A 56 28.77 -14.15 -15.65
C ALA A 56 29.88 -13.62 -14.72
N ASP A 57 29.56 -13.51 -13.42
CA ASP A 57 30.45 -13.05 -12.35
C ASP A 57 30.98 -11.61 -12.46
N THR A 58 30.59 -10.87 -13.51
CA THR A 58 30.95 -9.45 -13.67
C THR A 58 29.82 -8.51 -13.28
N ILE A 59 28.59 -9.01 -13.21
CA ILE A 59 27.43 -8.23 -12.78
C ILE A 59 27.47 -8.10 -11.26
N THR A 60 27.20 -6.90 -10.78
CA THR A 60 27.03 -6.55 -9.36
C THR A 60 25.69 -5.83 -9.20
N MET A 61 24.98 -6.15 -8.12
CA MET A 61 23.68 -5.54 -7.85
C MET A 61 23.52 -5.26 -6.37
N ASN A 62 23.32 -3.99 -6.03
CA ASN A 62 22.96 -3.59 -4.68
C ASN A 62 21.46 -3.28 -4.64
N ILE A 63 20.77 -3.84 -3.65
CA ILE A 63 19.35 -3.62 -3.42
C ILE A 63 19.21 -2.97 -2.06
N HIS A 64 18.71 -1.74 -2.04
CA HIS A 64 18.37 -1.01 -0.83
C HIS A 64 16.85 -1.03 -0.64
N CYS A 65 16.37 -1.62 0.44
CA CYS A 65 14.96 -1.69 0.78
C CYS A 65 14.76 -1.81 2.30
N ALA A 66 13.51 -1.68 2.76
CA ALA A 66 13.16 -1.94 4.14
C ALA A 66 13.70 -3.32 4.60
N ASP A 67 14.25 -3.38 5.81
CA ASP A 67 14.76 -4.61 6.41
C ASP A 67 13.58 -5.47 6.91
N ALA A 68 12.89 -6.12 5.97
CA ALA A 68 11.69 -6.88 6.26
C ALA A 68 11.52 -8.05 5.28
N GLY A 69 10.94 -9.14 5.80
CA GLY A 69 10.51 -10.29 5.02
C GLY A 69 11.65 -11.00 4.30
N LEU A 70 11.38 -11.54 3.11
CA LEU A 70 12.24 -12.55 2.47
C LEU A 70 13.47 -11.99 1.73
N TRP A 71 13.67 -10.68 1.66
CA TRP A 71 14.75 -10.09 0.84
C TRP A 71 16.14 -10.54 1.27
N HIS A 72 16.36 -10.75 2.56
CA HIS A 72 17.62 -11.28 3.11
C HIS A 72 17.98 -12.69 2.61
N THR A 73 17.00 -13.45 2.09
CA THR A 73 17.24 -14.80 1.53
C THR A 73 17.76 -14.78 0.10
N LEU A 74 17.75 -13.62 -0.57
CA LEU A 74 18.19 -13.52 -1.97
C LEU A 74 19.62 -13.99 -2.21
N PRO A 75 20.63 -13.62 -1.38
CA PRO A 75 22.01 -14.08 -1.57
C PRO A 75 22.18 -15.61 -1.57
N GLU A 76 21.23 -16.36 -1.00
CA GLU A 76 21.25 -17.83 -0.98
C GLU A 76 20.80 -18.44 -2.31
N LYS A 77 20.11 -17.68 -3.16
CA LYS A 77 19.59 -18.15 -4.45
C LYS A 77 20.72 -18.33 -5.47
N ALA A 78 20.60 -19.34 -6.34
CA ALA A 78 21.63 -19.67 -7.33
C ALA A 78 21.99 -18.50 -8.26
N PHE A 79 21.00 -17.73 -8.72
CA PHE A 79 21.22 -16.57 -9.60
C PHE A 79 21.90 -15.39 -8.88
N ALA A 80 21.77 -15.29 -7.55
CA ALA A 80 22.34 -14.18 -6.80
C ALA A 80 23.87 -14.23 -6.76
N ARG A 81 24.44 -15.44 -6.80
CA ARG A 81 25.90 -15.65 -6.88
C ARG A 81 26.47 -15.12 -8.21
N GLN A 82 25.78 -15.38 -9.32
CA GLN A 82 26.20 -14.95 -10.66
C GLN A 82 26.19 -13.42 -10.85
N CYS A 83 25.40 -12.71 -10.05
CA CYS A 83 25.24 -11.25 -10.11
C CYS A 83 25.74 -10.52 -8.86
N ARG A 84 26.47 -11.20 -7.97
CA ARG A 84 27.02 -10.66 -6.71
C ARG A 84 26.02 -9.75 -5.98
N ILE A 85 24.79 -10.24 -5.80
CA ILE A 85 23.69 -9.45 -5.23
C ILE A 85 23.95 -9.19 -3.75
N ARG A 86 23.82 -7.93 -3.31
CA ARG A 86 23.92 -7.50 -1.91
C ARG A 86 22.67 -6.75 -1.50
N ILE A 87 22.15 -7.09 -0.33
CA ILE A 87 20.97 -6.43 0.26
C ILE A 87 21.46 -5.48 1.33
N ASN A 88 21.03 -4.22 1.27
CA ASN A 88 21.38 -3.15 2.20
C ASN A 88 22.88 -3.14 2.56
N PRO A 89 23.79 -3.06 1.57
CA PRO A 89 25.21 -2.99 1.85
C PRO A 89 25.53 -1.76 2.71
N VAL A 90 26.56 -1.88 3.55
CA VAL A 90 27.03 -0.79 4.42
C VAL A 90 27.41 0.43 3.57
N ASP A 91 26.99 1.61 4.01
CA ASP A 91 27.32 2.86 3.35
C ASP A 91 28.82 3.08 3.33
N VAL A 92 29.32 3.48 2.16
CA VAL A 92 30.74 3.77 1.93
C VAL A 92 31.06 5.24 2.24
N LEU A 93 30.03 6.08 2.31
CA LEU A 93 30.14 7.49 2.65
C LEU A 93 30.01 7.67 4.16
N ASP A 94 30.86 8.52 4.73
CA ASP A 94 30.80 8.88 6.14
C ASP A 94 29.58 9.79 6.39
N THR A 95 28.63 9.29 7.20
CA THR A 95 27.41 10.01 7.61
C THR A 95 27.70 11.27 8.45
N SER A 96 28.96 11.52 8.80
CA SER A 96 29.42 12.75 9.44
C SER A 96 29.59 13.96 8.50
N SER A 97 29.40 13.80 7.18
CA SER A 97 29.52 14.94 6.25
C SER A 97 28.42 15.98 6.45
N GLU A 98 28.79 17.19 6.93
CA GLU A 98 27.88 18.31 7.11
C GLU A 98 27.13 18.70 5.83
N CYS A 99 27.78 18.62 4.66
CA CYS A 99 27.17 18.93 3.38
C CYS A 99 26.04 17.94 3.01
N ILE A 100 26.26 16.65 3.26
CA ILE A 100 25.26 15.60 2.99
C ILE A 100 24.09 15.78 3.95
N ASN A 101 24.36 15.98 5.25
CA ASN A 101 23.32 16.19 6.25
C ASN A 101 22.51 17.46 5.95
N GLY A 102 23.16 18.56 5.58
CA GLY A 102 22.47 19.79 5.16
C GLY A 102 21.58 19.59 3.93
N PHE A 103 21.98 18.75 2.97
CA PHE A 103 21.14 18.40 1.82
C PHE A 103 19.95 17.50 2.21
N ILE A 104 20.17 16.53 3.11
CA ILE A 104 19.09 15.70 3.66
C ILE A 104 18.07 16.56 4.40
N ASP A 105 18.52 17.47 5.26
CA ASP A 105 17.66 18.38 6.02
C ASP A 105 16.86 19.31 5.11
N TYR A 106 17.47 19.76 4.00
CA TYR A 106 16.79 20.52 2.96
C TYR A 106 15.66 19.71 2.29
N LEU A 107 15.90 18.43 1.98
CA LEU A 107 14.91 17.57 1.31
C LEU A 107 13.84 17.01 2.26
N ALA A 108 14.15 16.81 3.54
CA ALA A 108 13.27 16.20 4.53
C ALA A 108 11.85 16.79 4.53
N PRO A 109 11.62 18.12 4.54
CA PRO A 109 10.27 18.66 4.52
C PRO A 109 9.54 18.48 3.17
N MET A 110 10.26 18.21 2.07
CA MET A 110 9.68 18.01 0.74
C MET A 110 9.26 16.55 0.50
N VAL A 111 9.90 15.61 1.19
CA VAL A 111 9.68 14.17 1.01
C VAL A 111 8.92 13.61 2.21
N MET A 112 7.70 14.10 2.40
CA MET A 112 6.82 13.63 3.48
C MET A 112 5.76 12.67 2.95
N PRO A 113 5.59 11.48 3.55
CA PRO A 113 4.51 10.57 3.19
C PRO A 113 3.15 11.23 3.42
N THR A 114 2.25 11.15 2.44
CA THR A 114 0.89 11.67 2.58
C THR A 114 0.20 11.05 3.79
N SER A 115 -0.41 11.87 4.63
CA SER A 115 -1.07 11.39 5.85
C SER A 115 -2.34 10.59 5.50
N LEU A 116 -2.77 9.70 6.40
CA LEU A 116 -4.07 9.02 6.21
C LEU A 116 -5.25 10.00 6.21
N ARG A 117 -5.10 11.19 6.84
CA ARG A 117 -6.15 12.21 6.87
C ARG A 117 -6.35 12.86 5.51
N GLU A 118 -5.26 13.12 4.79
CA GLU A 118 -5.27 13.65 3.42
C GLU A 118 -5.66 12.57 2.42
N LEU A 119 -5.24 11.31 2.61
CA LEU A 119 -5.66 10.22 1.71
C LEU A 119 -7.15 9.89 1.86
N LEU A 120 -7.66 9.96 3.10
CA LEU A 120 -9.04 9.62 3.47
C LEU A 120 -9.74 10.86 4.00
N GLU A 121 -9.96 11.81 3.10
CA GLU A 121 -10.65 13.07 3.38
C GLU A 121 -12.09 12.82 3.81
N THR A 122 -12.55 13.53 4.84
CA THR A 122 -13.95 13.48 5.26
C THR A 122 -14.85 14.22 4.28
N SER A 123 -16.16 14.05 4.40
CA SER A 123 -17.14 14.85 3.67
C SER A 123 -18.05 15.55 4.67
N ASP A 124 -18.35 16.83 4.42
CA ASP A 124 -19.36 17.57 5.19
C ASP A 124 -20.78 17.10 4.85
N VAL A 125 -20.93 16.37 3.75
CA VAL A 125 -22.19 15.88 3.22
C VAL A 125 -22.29 14.38 3.51
N VAL A 126 -22.97 14.03 4.61
CA VAL A 126 -23.11 12.64 5.06
C VAL A 126 -24.58 12.19 5.02
N GLY A 127 -24.82 10.97 4.55
CA GLY A 127 -26.15 10.36 4.51
C GLY A 127 -26.98 10.71 3.27
N ASN A 128 -26.33 11.27 2.24
CA ASN A 128 -26.94 11.50 0.92
C ASN A 128 -27.16 10.19 0.16
N ILE A 129 -26.32 9.18 0.40
CA ILE A 129 -26.45 7.88 -0.23
C ILE A 129 -27.31 6.99 0.67
N ARG A 130 -28.47 6.59 0.16
CA ARG A 130 -29.39 5.65 0.80
C ARG A 130 -29.90 4.66 -0.23
N PHE A 131 -29.77 3.38 0.08
CA PHE A 131 -30.27 2.32 -0.78
C PHE A 131 -31.72 2.01 -0.44
N THR A 132 -32.59 2.07 -1.44
CA THR A 132 -33.99 1.66 -1.32
C THR A 132 -34.19 0.21 -1.73
N HIS A 133 -33.36 -0.27 -2.67
CA HIS A 133 -33.35 -1.64 -3.19
C HIS A 133 -31.99 -2.29 -2.92
N PRO A 134 -31.91 -3.64 -2.86
CA PRO A 134 -30.63 -4.35 -2.77
C PRO A 134 -29.71 -3.91 -3.92
N THR A 135 -28.58 -3.31 -3.58
CA THR A 135 -27.63 -2.71 -4.53
C THR A 135 -26.21 -3.15 -4.18
N LEU A 136 -25.43 -3.52 -5.18
CA LEU A 136 -24.01 -3.87 -5.02
C LEU A 136 -23.15 -2.88 -5.82
N TYR A 137 -22.19 -2.25 -5.14
CA TYR A 137 -21.14 -1.46 -5.77
C TYR A 137 -19.85 -2.25 -5.76
N VAL A 138 -19.18 -2.33 -6.91
CA VAL A 138 -17.87 -2.97 -7.06
C VAL A 138 -16.85 -1.87 -7.32
N PHE A 139 -15.79 -1.83 -6.53
CA PHE A 139 -14.73 -0.83 -6.64
C PHE A 139 -13.49 -1.44 -7.27
N PRO A 140 -12.80 -0.73 -8.19
CA PRO A 140 -11.52 -1.20 -8.71
C PRO A 140 -10.47 -1.16 -7.58
N GLY A 141 -10.09 -2.33 -7.07
CA GLY A 141 -9.15 -2.47 -5.96
C GLY A 141 -7.72 -2.80 -6.37
N GLY A 142 -7.41 -2.78 -7.67
CA GLY A 142 -6.10 -3.18 -8.20
C GLY A 142 -5.89 -4.70 -8.07
N GLN A 143 -4.84 -5.10 -7.36
CA GLN A 143 -4.56 -6.50 -7.01
C GLN A 143 -5.51 -7.07 -5.92
N GLY A 144 -6.54 -6.33 -5.55
CA GLY A 144 -7.50 -6.75 -4.54
C GLY A 144 -8.93 -6.35 -4.85
N ASP A 145 -9.83 -6.83 -4.02
CA ASP A 145 -11.26 -6.69 -4.19
C ASP A 145 -11.84 -5.78 -3.12
N ALA A 146 -12.84 -4.99 -3.50
CA ALA A 146 -13.69 -4.28 -2.58
C ALA A 146 -15.08 -4.10 -3.20
N ALA A 147 -16.11 -4.37 -2.41
CA ALA A 147 -17.49 -4.16 -2.80
C ALA A 147 -18.31 -3.62 -1.62
N LEU A 148 -19.37 -2.90 -1.91
CA LEU A 148 -20.34 -2.45 -0.93
C LEU A 148 -21.71 -2.98 -1.30
N PHE A 149 -22.26 -3.81 -0.44
CA PHE A 149 -23.65 -4.23 -0.51
C PHE A 149 -24.51 -3.30 0.35
N GLY A 150 -25.58 -2.78 -0.23
CA GLY A 150 -26.47 -1.83 0.41
C GLY A 150 -27.93 -2.22 0.20
N ILE A 151 -28.71 -2.21 1.28
CA ILE A 151 -30.15 -2.39 1.27
C ILE A 151 -30.76 -1.42 2.30
N ASN A 152 -32.09 -1.25 2.30
CA ASN A 152 -32.77 -0.28 3.15
C ASN A 152 -32.35 -0.37 4.63
N GLY A 153 -31.56 0.61 5.07
CA GLY A 153 -31.08 0.75 6.44
C GLY A 153 -29.89 -0.13 6.82
N PHE A 154 -29.30 -0.87 5.88
CA PHE A 154 -28.16 -1.76 6.12
C PHE A 154 -27.09 -1.63 5.02
N ASN A 155 -25.87 -1.31 5.43
CA ASN A 155 -24.70 -1.21 4.55
C ASN A 155 -23.61 -2.18 5.00
N MET A 156 -23.13 -3.01 4.09
CA MET A 156 -22.08 -4.00 4.34
C MET A 156 -20.93 -3.80 3.36
N LEU A 157 -19.76 -3.51 3.89
CA LEU A 157 -18.52 -3.51 3.11
C LEU A 157 -17.98 -4.95 3.02
N VAL A 158 -17.58 -5.36 1.83
CA VAL A 158 -16.94 -6.65 1.55
C VAL A 158 -15.54 -6.35 1.02
N ASP A 159 -14.52 -6.73 1.79
CA ASP A 159 -13.09 -6.44 1.56
C ASP A 159 -12.74 -4.94 1.42
N GLY A 160 -11.43 -4.65 1.46
CA GLY A 160 -10.92 -3.27 1.49
C GLY A 160 -10.08 -2.83 0.31
N GLY A 161 -9.75 -3.75 -0.59
CA GLY A 161 -8.78 -3.52 -1.65
C GLY A 161 -7.33 -3.38 -1.15
N PHE A 162 -6.42 -3.35 -2.13
CA PHE A 162 -4.97 -3.38 -1.93
C PHE A 162 -4.37 -2.04 -1.48
N ASN A 163 -4.94 -0.92 -1.92
CA ASN A 163 -4.30 0.39 -1.81
C ASN A 163 -4.47 1.01 -0.41
N ARG A 164 -3.46 1.73 0.06
CA ARG A 164 -3.50 2.52 1.31
C ARG A 164 -4.59 3.59 1.29
N LYS A 165 -4.83 4.22 0.12
CA LYS A 165 -6.08 4.95 -0.12
C LYS A 165 -7.16 3.92 -0.46
N ALA A 166 -8.04 3.61 0.49
CA ALA A 166 -9.14 2.69 0.28
C ALA A 166 -9.99 3.12 -0.93
N CYS A 167 -10.10 2.25 -1.93
CA CYS A 167 -10.77 2.55 -3.21
C CYS A 167 -12.27 2.87 -3.05
N PHE A 168 -12.91 2.32 -2.01
CA PHE A 168 -14.31 2.57 -1.69
C PHE A 168 -14.53 3.86 -0.89
N TRP A 169 -13.47 4.52 -0.40
CA TRP A 169 -13.59 5.62 0.56
C TRP A 169 -14.36 6.81 0.02
N ASP A 170 -14.07 7.20 -1.22
CA ASP A 170 -14.69 8.37 -1.87
C ASP A 170 -16.22 8.21 -1.94
N PHE A 171 -16.71 6.97 -1.99
CA PHE A 171 -18.12 6.63 -1.89
C PHE A 171 -18.59 6.49 -0.44
N ALA A 172 -17.89 5.67 0.37
CA ALA A 172 -18.32 5.31 1.72
C ALA A 172 -18.34 6.47 2.72
N ARG A 173 -17.58 7.55 2.46
CA ARG A 173 -17.62 8.78 3.27
C ARG A 173 -18.96 9.54 3.18
N HIS A 174 -19.79 9.23 2.19
CA HIS A 174 -21.13 9.82 2.02
C HIS A 174 -22.27 8.95 2.59
N LEU A 175 -21.96 7.74 3.06
CA LEU A 175 -22.92 6.88 3.75
C LEU A 175 -23.14 7.40 5.18
N ASP A 176 -24.34 7.21 5.72
CA ASP A 176 -24.62 7.55 7.12
C ASP A 176 -23.83 6.64 8.10
N ARG A 177 -23.63 5.37 7.71
CA ARG A 177 -22.89 4.36 8.47
C ARG A 177 -22.55 3.14 7.62
N LEU A 178 -21.54 2.39 8.05
CA LEU A 178 -21.32 1.00 7.69
C LEU A 178 -21.78 0.12 8.86
N ASP A 179 -22.69 -0.81 8.60
CA ASP A 179 -23.28 -1.69 9.62
C ASP A 179 -22.48 -2.99 9.78
N ALA A 180 -21.90 -3.49 8.70
CA ALA A 180 -21.06 -4.67 8.70
C ALA A 180 -19.83 -4.48 7.80
N VAL A 181 -18.75 -5.18 8.16
CA VAL A 181 -17.56 -5.35 7.32
C VAL A 181 -17.25 -6.84 7.26
N LEU A 182 -17.24 -7.40 6.07
CA LEU A 182 -16.81 -8.77 5.80
C LEU A 182 -15.45 -8.73 5.14
N MET A 183 -14.53 -9.52 5.65
CA MET A 183 -13.20 -9.71 5.08
C MET A 183 -13.10 -11.18 4.65
N THR A 184 -12.93 -11.42 3.35
CA THR A 184 -13.02 -12.79 2.80
C THR A 184 -11.77 -13.62 3.08
N ARG A 185 -10.60 -12.96 3.07
CA ARG A 185 -9.28 -13.55 3.32
C ARG A 185 -8.47 -12.60 4.19
N LEU A 186 -7.42 -13.06 4.87
CA LEU A 186 -6.48 -12.14 5.53
C LEU A 186 -5.19 -12.10 4.72
N ASN A 187 -5.04 -11.13 3.83
CA ASN A 187 -3.89 -11.03 2.95
C ASN A 187 -3.61 -9.58 2.51
N ASN A 188 -2.54 -9.40 1.74
CA ASN A 188 -2.11 -8.09 1.26
C ASN A 188 -3.13 -7.40 0.36
N SER A 189 -4.05 -8.14 -0.26
CA SER A 189 -5.04 -7.61 -1.19
C SER A 189 -6.24 -6.92 -0.52
N ASN A 190 -6.38 -6.97 0.81
CA ASN A 190 -7.48 -6.29 1.50
C ASN A 190 -7.11 -5.60 2.83
N VAL A 191 -6.06 -6.06 3.52
CA VAL A 191 -5.67 -5.56 4.85
C VAL A 191 -5.31 -4.08 4.82
N GLN A 192 -4.72 -3.59 3.73
CA GLN A 192 -4.26 -2.21 3.62
C GLN A 192 -5.43 -1.21 3.62
N GLY A 193 -6.40 -1.39 2.73
CA GLY A 193 -7.54 -0.47 2.63
C GLY A 193 -8.42 -0.51 3.89
N LEU A 194 -8.68 -1.70 4.43
CA LEU A 194 -9.41 -1.84 5.70
C LEU A 194 -8.63 -1.21 6.87
N GLY A 195 -7.35 -1.53 7.00
CA GLY A 195 -6.48 -1.02 8.05
C GLY A 195 -6.36 0.50 8.02
N ALA A 196 -6.29 1.10 6.83
CA ALA A 196 -6.29 2.55 6.64
C ALA A 196 -7.58 3.19 7.15
N VAL A 197 -8.75 2.63 6.80
CA VAL A 197 -10.05 3.15 7.25
C VAL A 197 -10.26 2.97 8.74
N VAL A 198 -9.88 1.82 9.31
CA VAL A 198 -9.97 1.57 10.76
C VAL A 198 -9.05 2.52 11.53
N SER A 199 -7.81 2.71 11.07
CA SER A 199 -6.86 3.67 11.67
C SER A 199 -7.40 5.10 11.60
N ARG A 200 -7.97 5.49 10.45
CA ARG A 200 -8.60 6.80 10.26
C ARG A 200 -9.78 7.02 11.20
N LYS A 201 -10.59 5.99 11.43
CA LYS A 201 -11.76 6.01 12.32
C LYS A 201 -11.38 6.03 13.80
N ARG A 202 -10.24 5.43 14.17
CA ARG A 202 -9.66 5.54 15.52
C ARG A 202 -9.29 7.00 15.81
N ASP A 203 -8.69 7.69 14.84
CA ASP A 203 -8.14 9.03 15.05
C ASP A 203 -9.22 10.12 15.09
N ALA A 204 -10.34 9.96 14.37
CA ALA A 204 -11.47 10.89 14.44
C ALA A 204 -12.79 10.22 14.03
N HIS A 205 -13.92 10.76 14.51
CA HIS A 205 -15.22 10.35 14.01
C HIS A 205 -15.36 10.69 12.52
N VAL A 206 -15.40 9.64 11.71
CA VAL A 206 -15.59 9.73 10.25
C VAL A 206 -17.06 9.96 9.88
N TYR A 207 -17.98 9.48 10.72
CA TYR A 207 -19.42 9.66 10.56
C TYR A 207 -19.92 10.64 11.63
N PRO A 208 -20.89 11.53 11.31
CA PRO A 208 -21.45 12.43 12.29
C PRO A 208 -22.08 11.62 13.42
N PRO A 209 -21.87 11.99 14.69
CA PRO A 209 -22.52 11.31 15.80
C PRO A 209 -24.04 11.39 15.60
N LYS A 210 -24.74 10.26 15.78
CA LYS A 210 -26.20 10.21 15.79
C LYS A 210 -26.70 11.32 16.71
N LYS A 211 -27.25 12.41 16.15
CA LYS A 211 -27.90 13.46 16.95
C LYS A 211 -28.97 12.75 17.77
N LYS A 212 -28.76 12.62 19.09
CA LYS A 212 -29.81 12.21 20.03
C LYS A 212 -30.98 13.14 19.75
N LYS A 213 -32.06 12.63 19.14
CA LYS A 213 -33.30 13.36 18.93
C LYS A 213 -33.74 13.88 20.30
N LYS A 214 -33.43 15.14 20.64
CA LYS A 214 -34.03 15.82 21.79
C LYS A 214 -35.53 15.79 21.54
N LYS A 215 -36.25 15.03 22.36
CA LYS A 215 -37.71 15.03 22.43
C LYS A 215 -38.19 16.48 22.66
N LYS A 216 -38.46 17.24 21.60
CA LYS A 216 -39.38 18.39 21.65
C LYS A 216 -40.80 17.83 21.65
N LYS A 217 -41.20 17.18 22.75
CA LYS A 217 -42.60 16.99 23.12
C LYS A 217 -42.78 17.62 24.50
N LYS A 218 -43.70 18.57 24.58
CA LYS A 218 -44.14 19.40 25.73
C LYS A 218 -43.62 20.84 25.73
N LYS A 219 -44.30 21.69 24.96
CA LYS A 219 -44.81 23.03 25.34
C LYS A 219 -45.57 23.64 24.16
N LYS A 220 -46.70 23.02 23.82
CA LYS A 220 -47.84 23.68 23.16
C LYS A 220 -49.09 23.16 23.88
N LYS A 221 -49.25 23.65 25.11
CA LYS A 221 -50.47 23.63 25.93
C LYS A 221 -50.22 24.67 27.03
N LYS A 222 -50.46 25.92 26.67
CA LYS A 222 -51.17 26.96 27.43
C LYS A 222 -51.28 28.13 26.48
#